data_AF-A0AA42JC80-F1
#
_entry.id   AF-A0AA42JC80-F1
#
_cell.length_a   1.000
_cell.length_b   1.000
_cell.length_c   1.000
_cell.angle_alpha   90.00
_cell.angle_beta   90.00
_cell.angle_gamma   90.00
#
_symmetry.space_group_name_H-M   'P 1'
#
loop_
_entity.id
_entity.type
_entity.pdbx_description
1 polymer ?
#
loop_
_entity_poly.entity_id
_entity_poly.type
_entity_poly.pdbx_seq_one_letter_code
_entity_poly.pdbx_strand_id
1 'polypeptide(L)'
;MTTKHPRAEPLEVVRGSGNAFADVGLPNADAELIKSRLAAELIQVMREKKLTAAAVHRATGVTVADISRIRNADLGRFSIDRLVRLLNGLGRRVGVTVEPAQGRSGAVQALP
;
A
#
# COMPACT_ATOMS: atom_id res chain seq x y z
N MET A 1 27.95 15.90 34.07
CA MET A 1 28.11 14.59 33.40
C MET A 1 27.58 14.74 31.99
N THR A 2 28.47 14.73 31.00
CA THR A 2 28.14 14.96 29.58
C THR A 2 27.96 13.59 28.92
N THR A 3 26.74 13.19 28.61
CA THR A 3 26.47 11.95 27.87
C THR A 3 26.82 12.16 26.40
N LYS A 4 28.01 11.67 25.98
CA LYS A 4 28.37 11.51 24.56
C LYS A 4 27.34 10.58 23.92
N HIS A 5 26.51 11.09 23.01
CA HIS A 5 25.78 10.23 22.09
C HIS A 5 26.79 9.59 21.14
N PRO A 6 26.83 8.24 21.03
CA PRO A 6 27.71 7.59 20.08
C PRO A 6 27.36 8.07 18.67
N ARG A 7 28.40 8.42 17.90
CA ARG A 7 28.29 8.84 16.51
C ARG A 7 27.77 7.63 15.73
N ALA A 8 26.56 7.72 15.18
CA ALA A 8 25.98 6.65 14.40
C ALA A 8 26.94 6.26 13.26
N GLU A 9 27.25 4.98 13.15
CA GLU A 9 28.00 4.45 12.01
C GLU A 9 27.26 4.81 10.70
N PRO A 10 27.98 5.13 9.62
CA PRO A 10 27.34 5.48 8.36
C PRO A 10 26.51 4.30 7.87
N LEU A 11 25.19 4.51 7.75
CA LEU A 11 24.26 3.54 7.20
C LEU A 11 24.53 3.38 5.70
N GLU A 12 24.69 2.14 5.25
CA GLU A 12 24.74 1.82 3.83
C GLU A 12 23.37 2.08 3.18
N VAL A 13 23.34 2.90 2.13
CA VAL A 13 22.12 3.24 1.39
C VAL A 13 22.09 2.42 0.09
N VAL A 14 21.06 1.59 -0.06
CA VAL A 14 20.86 0.74 -1.24
C VAL A 14 19.65 1.21 -2.04
N ARG A 15 19.71 1.11 -3.37
CA ARG A 15 18.56 1.44 -4.23
C ARG A 15 17.47 0.38 -4.10
N GLY A 16 16.27 0.78 -3.65
CA GLY A 16 15.10 -0.11 -3.56
C GLY A 16 14.55 -0.53 -4.92
N SER A 17 13.82 -1.64 -4.93
CA SER A 17 13.20 -2.21 -6.15
C SER A 17 11.99 -1.43 -6.66
N GLY A 18 11.48 -0.50 -5.85
CA GLY A 18 10.19 0.16 -6.05
C GLY A 18 9.01 -0.57 -5.39
N ASN A 19 9.26 -1.77 -4.83
CA ASN A 19 8.36 -2.46 -3.93
C ASN A 19 9.03 -2.64 -2.56
N ALA A 20 8.77 -1.71 -1.63
CA ALA A 20 9.35 -1.76 -0.29
C ALA A 20 9.00 -3.06 0.47
N PHE A 21 7.84 -3.67 0.19
CA PHE A 21 7.44 -4.95 0.80
C PHE A 21 8.33 -6.10 0.30
N ALA A 22 8.73 -6.07 -0.97
CA ALA A 22 9.66 -7.05 -1.53
C ALA A 22 11.08 -6.83 -0.99
N ASP A 23 11.49 -5.57 -0.85
CA ASP A 23 12.82 -5.20 -0.33
C ASP A 23 13.06 -5.72 1.10
N VAL A 24 12.00 -5.82 1.91
CA VAL A 24 12.06 -6.41 3.26
C VAL A 24 11.67 -7.90 3.33
N GLY A 25 11.50 -8.56 2.18
CA GLY A 25 11.23 -10.00 2.11
C GLY A 25 9.85 -10.44 2.58
N LEU A 26 8.84 -9.57 2.54
CA LEU A 26 7.48 -9.94 2.94
C LEU A 26 6.82 -10.85 1.90
N PRO A 27 6.07 -11.88 2.34
CA PRO A 27 5.26 -12.68 1.42
C PRO A 27 4.17 -11.82 0.79
N ASN A 28 3.76 -12.15 -0.44
CA ASN A 28 2.73 -11.44 -1.18
C ASN A 28 3.02 -9.93 -1.38
N ALA A 29 4.30 -9.54 -1.49
CA ALA A 29 4.73 -8.16 -1.59
C ALA A 29 3.98 -7.32 -2.64
N ASP A 30 3.65 -7.89 -3.79
CA ASP A 30 2.90 -7.17 -4.84
C ASP A 30 1.46 -6.85 -4.40
N ALA A 31 0.80 -7.79 -3.71
CA ALA A 31 -0.54 -7.56 -3.17
C ALA A 31 -0.52 -6.49 -2.05
N GLU A 32 0.51 -6.50 -1.19
CA GLU A 32 0.68 -5.46 -0.17
C GLU A 32 0.97 -4.08 -0.80
N LEU A 33 1.76 -4.03 -1.86
CA LEU A 33 1.98 -2.80 -2.62
C LEU A 33 0.67 -2.28 -3.25
N ILE A 34 -0.15 -3.15 -3.83
CA ILE A 34 -1.45 -2.75 -4.39
C ILE A 34 -2.37 -2.24 -3.28
N LYS A 35 -2.49 -2.98 -2.17
CA LYS A 35 -3.34 -2.58 -1.04
C LYS A 35 -2.91 -1.24 -0.45
N SER A 36 -1.61 -1.03 -0.24
CA SER A 36 -1.09 0.23 0.30
C SER A 36 -1.34 1.42 -0.61
N ARG A 37 -1.19 1.27 -1.94
CA ARG A 37 -1.54 2.32 -2.92
C ARG A 37 -3.03 2.66 -2.88
N LEU A 38 -3.91 1.66 -2.84
CA LEU A 38 -5.36 1.88 -2.75
C LEU A 38 -5.75 2.54 -1.42
N ALA A 39 -5.12 2.14 -0.30
CA ALA A 39 -5.34 2.75 1.00
C ALA A 39 -4.85 4.21 1.04
N ALA A 40 -3.72 4.51 0.42
CA ALA A 40 -3.21 5.88 0.30
C ALA A 40 -4.22 6.77 -0.46
N GLU A 41 -4.78 6.29 -1.57
CA GLU A 41 -5.84 7.00 -2.31
C GLU A 41 -7.12 7.19 -1.47
N LEU A 42 -7.50 6.19 -0.67
CA LEU A 42 -8.63 6.30 0.25
C LEU A 42 -8.40 7.41 1.28
N ILE A 43 -7.22 7.42 1.92
CA ILE A 43 -6.85 8.44 2.90
C ILE A 43 -6.84 9.82 2.23
N GLN A 44 -6.30 9.91 1.02
CA GLN A 44 -6.24 11.14 0.25
C GLN A 44 -7.63 11.68 -0.06
N VAL A 45 -8.55 10.87 -0.60
CA VAL A 45 -9.91 11.34 -0.93
C VAL A 45 -10.69 11.73 0.33
N MET A 46 -10.51 11.00 1.45
CA MET A 46 -11.10 11.36 2.74
C MET A 46 -10.61 12.74 3.22
N ARG A 47 -9.32 13.02 3.04
CA ARG A 47 -8.70 14.31 3.42
C ARG A 47 -9.17 15.46 2.52
N GLU A 48 -9.13 15.26 1.20
CA GLU A 48 -9.56 16.26 0.20
C GLU A 48 -11.01 16.69 0.41
N LYS A 49 -11.89 15.72 0.66
CA LYS A 49 -13.33 15.96 0.90
C LYS A 49 -13.66 16.27 2.36
N LYS A 50 -12.66 16.37 3.25
CA LYS A 50 -12.81 16.60 4.69
C LYS A 50 -13.85 15.68 5.34
N LEU A 51 -13.86 14.40 4.94
CA LEU A 51 -14.87 13.45 5.39
C LEU A 51 -14.62 13.00 6.83
N THR A 52 -15.64 13.13 7.66
CA THR A 52 -15.68 12.48 8.98
C THR A 52 -15.84 10.97 8.81
N ALA A 53 -15.45 10.18 9.82
CA ALA A 53 -15.65 8.74 9.77
C ALA A 53 -17.13 8.36 9.59
N ALA A 54 -18.04 9.14 10.18
CA ALA A 54 -19.48 8.98 10.00
C ALA A 54 -19.93 9.24 8.55
N ALA A 55 -19.36 10.24 7.86
CA ALA A 55 -19.66 10.50 6.46
C ALA A 55 -19.16 9.37 5.55
N VAL A 56 -17.96 8.86 5.80
CA VAL A 56 -17.41 7.71 5.07
C VAL A 56 -18.27 6.46 5.29
N HIS A 57 -18.68 6.20 6.54
CA HIS A 57 -19.59 5.10 6.87
C HIS A 57 -20.90 5.20 6.09
N ARG A 58 -21.54 6.37 6.07
CA ARG A 58 -22.78 6.58 5.31
C ARG A 58 -22.61 6.37 3.80
N ALA A 59 -21.47 6.77 3.24
CA ALA A 59 -21.22 6.66 1.80
C ALA A 59 -20.84 5.24 1.35
N THR A 60 -20.25 4.43 2.23
CA THR A 60 -19.60 3.16 1.83
C THR A 60 -20.04 1.94 2.63
N GLY A 61 -20.80 2.13 3.72
CA GLY A 61 -21.17 1.08 4.68
C GLY A 61 -20.03 0.58 5.58
N VAL A 62 -18.81 1.08 5.40
CA VAL A 62 -17.63 0.62 6.14
C VAL A 62 -17.67 1.09 7.60
N THR A 63 -17.24 0.26 8.55
CA THR A 63 -17.31 0.62 9.97
C THR A 63 -16.31 1.72 10.35
N VAL A 64 -16.57 2.45 11.44
CA VAL A 64 -15.63 3.45 11.97
C VAL A 64 -14.28 2.82 12.38
N ALA A 65 -14.29 1.62 12.94
CA ALA A 65 -13.07 0.89 13.28
C ALA A 65 -12.26 0.51 12.02
N ASP A 66 -12.94 0.17 10.94
CA ASP A 66 -12.31 -0.14 9.66
C ASP A 66 -11.67 1.11 9.03
N ILE A 67 -12.32 2.27 9.15
CA ILE A 67 -11.76 3.56 8.72
C ILE A 67 -10.47 3.88 9.48
N SER A 68 -10.46 3.65 10.79
CA SER A 68 -9.26 3.83 11.63
C SER A 68 -8.11 2.93 11.16
N ARG A 69 -8.38 1.65 10.92
CA ARG A 69 -7.36 0.71 10.42
C ARG A 69 -6.80 1.12 9.06
N ILE A 70 -7.66 1.54 8.12
CA ILE A 70 -7.21 2.05 6.81
C ILE A 70 -6.26 3.25 7.00
N ARG A 71 -6.63 4.22 7.86
CA ARG A 71 -5.79 5.40 8.15
C ARG A 71 -4.44 5.05 8.77
N ASN A 72 -4.38 3.96 9.52
CA ASN A 72 -3.15 3.45 10.14
C ASN A 72 -2.39 2.45 9.27
N ALA A 73 -2.81 2.25 8.01
CA ALA A 73 -2.26 1.24 7.09
C ALA A 73 -2.29 -0.21 7.66
N ASP A 74 -3.21 -0.50 8.58
CA ASP A 74 -3.51 -1.86 9.02
C ASP A 74 -4.46 -2.54 8.02
N LEU A 75 -3.86 -3.10 6.97
CA LEU A 75 -4.55 -3.61 5.79
C LEU A 75 -4.69 -5.13 5.75
N GLY A 76 -4.23 -5.85 6.78
CA GLY A 76 -4.09 -7.31 6.75
C GLY A 76 -5.39 -8.06 6.42
N ARG A 77 -6.53 -7.55 6.89
CA ARG A 77 -7.87 -8.13 6.67
C ARG A 77 -8.65 -7.53 5.50
N PHE A 78 -8.08 -6.58 4.77
CA PHE A 78 -8.75 -5.94 3.64
C PHE A 78 -8.31 -6.61 2.34
N SER A 79 -9.28 -7.10 1.57
CA SER A 79 -9.02 -7.51 0.19
C SER A 79 -8.86 -6.27 -0.71
N ILE A 80 -8.13 -6.44 -1.81
CA ILE A 80 -8.00 -5.41 -2.87
C ILE A 80 -9.39 -4.97 -3.36
N ASP A 81 -10.24 -5.94 -3.68
CA ASP A 81 -11.62 -5.73 -4.12
C ASP A 81 -12.44 -4.90 -3.10
N ARG A 82 -12.27 -5.13 -1.80
CA ARG A 82 -12.91 -4.32 -0.77
C ARG A 82 -12.44 -2.87 -0.81
N LEU A 83 -11.13 -2.63 -0.94
CA LEU A 83 -10.58 -1.26 -1.03
C LEU A 83 -11.07 -0.54 -2.31
N VAL A 84 -11.15 -1.26 -3.43
CA VAL A 84 -11.70 -0.73 -4.69
C VAL A 84 -13.16 -0.30 -4.53
N ARG A 85 -14.01 -1.12 -3.89
CA ARG A 85 -15.41 -0.73 -3.61
C ARG A 85 -15.51 0.54 -2.76
N LEU A 86 -14.65 0.69 -1.75
CA LEU A 86 -14.63 1.90 -0.93
C LEU A 86 -14.26 3.14 -1.75
N LEU A 87 -13.25 3.03 -2.63
CA LEU A 87 -12.86 4.13 -3.53
C LEU A 87 -14.02 4.52 -4.47
N ASN A 88 -14.68 3.53 -5.06
CA ASN A 88 -15.84 3.74 -5.92
C ASN A 88 -16.98 4.43 -5.16
N GLY A 89 -17.28 3.99 -3.94
CA GLY A 89 -18.29 4.63 -3.08
C GLY A 89 -17.94 6.07 -2.67
N LEU A 90 -16.67 6.44 -2.69
CA LEU A 90 -16.20 7.82 -2.48
C LEU A 90 -16.02 8.60 -3.79
N GLY A 91 -16.49 8.08 -4.92
CA GLY A 91 -16.48 8.76 -6.22
C GLY A 91 -15.11 8.79 -6.89
N ARG A 92 -14.23 7.85 -6.57
CA ARG A 92 -12.99 7.59 -7.33
C ARG A 92 -13.23 6.45 -8.31
N ARG A 93 -12.54 6.46 -9.45
CA ARG A 93 -12.52 5.35 -10.41
C ARG A 93 -11.16 4.67 -10.31
N VAL A 94 -11.15 3.34 -10.14
CA VAL A 94 -9.92 2.54 -10.15
C VAL A 94 -9.75 1.87 -11.51
N GLY A 95 -8.58 2.03 -12.11
CA GLY A 95 -8.15 1.29 -13.30
C GLY A 95 -7.07 0.28 -12.94
N VAL A 96 -7.04 -0.84 -13.68
CA VAL A 96 -5.98 -1.86 -13.56
C VAL A 96 -5.36 -2.03 -14.93
N THR A 97 -4.04 -1.88 -15.00
CA THR A 97 -3.24 -2.19 -16.18
C THR A 97 -2.36 -3.38 -15.84
N VAL A 98 -2.30 -4.35 -16.76
CA VAL A 98 -1.39 -5.49 -16.68
C VAL A 98 -0.39 -5.33 -17.81
N GLU A 99 0.89 -5.34 -17.48
CA GLU A 99 1.98 -5.20 -18.43
C GLU A 99 2.78 -6.50 -18.49
N PRO A 100 3.39 -6.83 -19.64
CA PRO A 100 4.35 -7.92 -19.70
C PRO A 100 5.43 -7.70 -18.64
N ALA A 101 5.75 -8.73 -17.88
CA ALA A 101 6.90 -8.67 -16.99
C ALA A 101 8.12 -8.34 -17.85
N GLN A 102 8.82 -7.25 -17.53
CA GLN A 102 10.15 -7.02 -18.08
C GLN A 102 10.98 -8.22 -17.63
N GLY A 103 11.25 -9.13 -18.56
CA GLY A 103 11.92 -10.37 -18.24
C GLY A 103 13.19 -10.05 -17.46
N ARG A 104 13.39 -10.74 -16.34
CA ARG A 104 14.76 -11.13 -16.02
C ARG A 104 15.24 -11.87 -17.26
N SER A 105 16.05 -11.23 -18.10
CA SER A 105 16.83 -11.94 -19.11
C SER A 105 17.65 -12.98 -18.35
N GLY A 106 17.16 -14.21 -18.35
CA GLY A 106 17.62 -15.29 -17.49
C GLY A 106 17.06 -16.59 -18.02
N ALA A 107 17.65 -17.03 -19.14
CA ALA A 107 17.66 -18.38 -19.67
C ALA A 107 16.41 -19.23 -19.41
N VAL A 108 15.41 -19.13 -20.29
CA VAL A 108 14.68 -20.34 -20.70
C VAL A 108 15.64 -21.12 -21.59
N GLN A 109 16.50 -21.92 -20.97
CA GLN A 109 17.25 -22.94 -21.69
C GLN A 109 16.24 -24.03 -22.02
N ALA A 110 15.79 -24.04 -23.28
CA ALA A 110 15.05 -25.17 -23.82
C ALA A 110 15.96 -26.40 -23.69
N LEU A 111 15.54 -27.38 -22.88
CA LEU A 111 16.12 -28.71 -22.90
C LEU A 111 15.55 -29.47 -24.12
N PRO A 112 16.37 -30.30 -24.79
CA PRO A 112 16.04 -30.94 -26.07
C PRO A 112 14.90 -31.95 -25.98
#